data_AF-A0A3D0P7P2-F1
#
_entry.id   AF-A0A3D0P7P2-F1
#
_cell.length_a   1.000
_cell.length_b   1.000
_cell.length_c   1.000
_cell.angle_alpha   90.00
_cell.angle_beta   90.00
_cell.angle_gamma   90.00
#
_symmetry.space_group_name_H-M   'P 1'
#
loop_
_entity.id
_entity.type
_entity.pdbx_description
1 polymer ?
#
loop_
_entity_poly.entity_id
_entity_poly.type
_entity_poly.pdbx_seq_one_letter_code
_entity_poly.pdbx_strand_id
1 'polypeptide(L)'
;MSITRLQNVPLLSQPSTGVCWFKSAQMVYAWSKATGKGSMKDPMSVADFKWRYETNRDWWSGQNGMLATAFGMKTHSKVDMSLSGLNSFLPTHGPIW
;
A
#
# COMPACT_ATOMS: atom_id res chain seq x y z
N MET A 1 -20.38 13.33 13.11
CA MET A 1 -19.53 12.21 12.65
C MET A 1 -18.11 12.74 12.58
N SER A 2 -17.19 12.26 13.43
CA SER A 2 -15.80 12.74 13.42
C SER A 2 -15.07 12.09 12.25
N ILE A 3 -14.41 12.88 11.41
CA ILE A 3 -13.62 12.39 10.27
C ILE A 3 -12.15 12.38 10.69
N THR A 4 -11.54 11.21 10.71
CA THR A 4 -10.08 11.09 10.83
C THR A 4 -9.46 11.17 9.44
N ARG A 5 -8.60 12.17 9.21
CA ARG A 5 -7.81 12.25 7.97
C ARG A 5 -6.39 11.75 8.23
N LEU A 6 -6.01 10.69 7.52
CA LEU A 6 -4.62 10.26 7.45
C LEU A 6 -3.83 11.32 6.69
N GLN A 7 -2.81 11.88 7.33
CA GLN A 7 -1.94 12.87 6.72
C GLN A 7 -0.85 12.18 5.89
N ASN A 8 -0.29 12.92 4.93
CA ASN A 8 0.88 12.50 4.14
C ASN A 8 0.67 11.25 3.27
N VAL A 9 -0.58 10.94 2.91
CA VAL A 9 -0.88 9.94 1.87
C VAL A 9 -0.86 10.67 0.52
N PRO A 10 0.09 10.37 -0.39
CA PRO A 10 0.12 11.04 -1.69
C PRO A 10 -1.03 10.55 -2.55
N LEU A 11 -1.56 11.45 -3.38
CA LEU A 11 -2.56 11.12 -4.40
C LEU A 11 -1.84 10.92 -5.73
N LEU A 12 -1.77 9.68 -6.20
CA LEU A 12 -1.12 9.33 -7.47
C LEU A 12 -2.18 8.97 -8.51
N SER A 13 -2.08 9.58 -9.70
CA SER A 13 -2.95 9.22 -10.80
C SER A 13 -2.57 7.86 -11.40
N GLN A 14 -3.59 7.10 -11.80
CA GLN A 14 -3.45 5.88 -12.55
C GLN A 14 -3.41 6.22 -14.06
N PRO A 15 -2.31 5.95 -14.77
CA PRO A 15 -2.15 6.36 -16.16
C PRO A 15 -2.92 5.48 -17.16
N SER A 16 -3.21 4.23 -16.79
CA SER A 16 -3.81 3.21 -17.66
C SER A 16 -4.61 2.20 -16.84
N THR A 17 -5.49 1.44 -17.49
CA THR A 17 -6.19 0.33 -16.83
C THR A 17 -5.21 -0.80 -16.45
N GLY A 18 -5.53 -1.56 -15.39
CA GLY A 18 -4.72 -2.73 -14.97
C GLY A 18 -3.53 -2.42 -14.06
N VAL A 19 -3.09 -1.16 -13.91
CA VAL A 19 -1.94 -0.79 -13.06
C VAL A 19 -2.31 -0.21 -11.69
N CYS A 20 -3.56 -0.40 -11.25
CA CYS A 20 -4.03 0.08 -9.94
C CYS A 20 -3.18 -0.47 -8.79
N TRP A 21 -2.82 -1.76 -8.85
CA TRP A 21 -1.93 -2.41 -7.89
C TRP A 21 -0.60 -1.66 -7.75
N PHE A 22 0.01 -1.22 -8.84
CA PHE A 22 1.31 -0.55 -8.76
C PHE A 22 1.18 0.86 -8.17
N LYS A 23 0.15 1.61 -8.56
CA LYS A 23 -0.09 2.96 -8.02
C LYS A 23 -0.46 2.93 -6.55
N SER A 24 -1.31 2.00 -6.12
CA SER A 24 -1.58 1.76 -4.71
C SER A 24 -0.29 1.43 -3.95
N ALA A 25 0.59 0.59 -4.52
CA ALA A 25 1.86 0.24 -3.87
C ALA A 25 2.77 1.47 -3.72
N GLN A 26 2.86 2.34 -4.73
CA GLN A 26 3.60 3.60 -4.65
C GLN A 26 3.02 4.54 -3.58
N MET A 27 1.69 4.63 -3.46
CA MET A 27 1.04 5.44 -2.41
C MET A 27 1.36 4.92 -1.01
N VAL A 28 1.26 3.59 -0.81
CA VAL A 28 1.52 2.91 0.46
C VAL A 28 3.01 3.03 0.85
N TYR A 29 3.92 2.87 -0.11
CA TYR A 29 5.35 3.06 0.11
C TYR A 29 5.66 4.49 0.54
N ALA A 30 5.20 5.48 -0.22
CA ALA A 30 5.46 6.89 0.07
C ALA A 30 4.86 7.31 1.42
N TRP A 31 3.67 6.82 1.78
CA TRP A 31 3.07 7.08 3.09
C TRP A 31 3.85 6.41 4.24
N SER A 32 4.30 5.17 4.05
CA SER A 32 5.18 4.48 5.00
C SER A 32 6.49 5.25 5.23
N LYS A 33 7.08 5.82 4.17
CA LYS A 33 8.27 6.68 4.28
C LYS A 33 7.98 7.99 5.00
N ALA A 34 6.87 8.66 4.68
CA ALA A 34 6.52 9.94 5.28
C ALA A 34 6.19 9.87 6.77
N THR A 35 5.67 8.74 7.24
CA THR A 35 5.33 8.53 8.66
C THR A 35 6.44 7.87 9.47
N GLY A 36 7.45 7.29 8.80
CA GLY A 36 8.40 6.38 9.44
C GLY A 36 7.74 5.11 10.00
N LYS A 37 6.47 4.85 9.66
CA LYS A 37 5.68 3.70 10.12
C LYS A 37 5.56 2.72 8.96
N GLY A 38 6.54 1.82 8.89
CA GLY A 38 6.55 0.69 7.96
C GLY A 38 7.93 0.39 7.41
N SER A 39 8.09 -0.84 6.93
CA SER A 39 9.33 -1.39 6.37
C SER A 39 9.19 -1.67 4.88
N MET A 40 8.24 -1.02 4.22
CA MET A 40 7.90 -1.33 2.84
C MET A 40 9.09 -1.01 1.92
N LYS A 41 9.46 -1.97 1.08
CA LYS A 41 10.43 -1.79 0.00
C LYS A 41 9.82 -0.94 -1.11
N ASP A 42 10.66 -0.16 -1.78
CA ASP A 42 10.24 0.60 -2.96
C ASP A 42 9.76 -0.36 -4.05
N PRO A 43 8.50 -0.28 -4.52
CA PRO A 43 8.00 -1.11 -5.61
C PRO A 43 8.83 -1.00 -6.91
N MET A 44 9.46 0.15 -7.17
CA MET A 44 10.33 0.38 -8.33
C MET A 44 11.67 -0.36 -8.21
N SER A 45 12.09 -0.72 -6.99
CA SER A 45 13.35 -1.45 -6.75
C SER A 45 13.25 -2.95 -7.08
N VAL A 46 12.04 -3.46 -7.28
CA VAL A 46 11.79 -4.86 -7.65
C VAL A 46 11.63 -4.96 -9.16
N ALA A 47 12.61 -5.58 -9.83
CA ALA A 47 12.69 -5.61 -11.29
C ALA A 47 11.43 -6.18 -11.97
N ASP A 48 10.83 -7.25 -11.42
CA ASP A 48 9.60 -7.84 -11.97
C ASP A 48 8.42 -6.86 -11.91
N PHE A 49 8.28 -6.13 -10.80
CA PHE A 49 7.19 -5.18 -10.62
C PHE A 49 7.32 -3.97 -11.54
N LYS A 50 8.55 -3.44 -11.66
CA LYS A 50 8.85 -2.39 -12.62
C LYS A 50 8.51 -2.83 -14.05
N TRP A 51 8.99 -4.01 -14.47
CA TRP A 51 8.73 -4.53 -15.81
C TRP A 51 7.22 -4.74 -16.08
N ARG A 52 6.47 -5.30 -15.13
CA ARG A 52 5.02 -5.46 -15.25
C ARG A 52 4.30 -4.13 -15.41
N TYR A 53 4.65 -3.13 -14.60
CA TYR A 53 4.09 -1.79 -14.71
C TYR A 53 4.40 -1.15 -16.07
N GLU A 54 5.67 -1.16 -16.48
CA GLU A 54 6.13 -0.58 -17.75
C GLU A 54 5.53 -1.28 -18.98
N THR A 55 5.12 -2.55 -18.85
CA THR A 55 4.46 -3.33 -19.91
C THR A 55 2.93 -3.42 -19.76
N ASN A 56 2.33 -2.57 -18.91
CA ASN A 56 0.88 -2.49 -18.66
C ASN A 56 0.24 -3.85 -18.30
N ARG A 57 0.94 -4.66 -17.50
CA ARG A 57 0.43 -5.95 -17.01
C ARG A 57 -0.33 -5.78 -15.72
N ASP A 58 -1.47 -6.46 -15.66
CA ASP A 58 -2.29 -6.47 -14.47
C ASP A 58 -1.67 -7.33 -13.36
N TRP A 59 -2.30 -7.21 -12.19
CA TRP A 59 -2.08 -8.11 -11.08
C TRP A 59 -3.42 -8.49 -10.49
N TRP A 60 -3.66 -9.79 -10.35
CA TRP A 60 -4.91 -10.28 -9.81
C TRP A 60 -5.00 -10.03 -8.31
N SER A 61 -6.12 -9.47 -7.85
CA SER A 61 -6.32 -9.09 -6.44
C SER A 61 -6.25 -10.27 -5.47
N GLY A 62 -6.56 -11.49 -5.93
CA GLY A 62 -6.40 -12.72 -5.14
C GLY A 62 -4.93 -13.03 -4.76
N GLN A 63 -3.96 -12.33 -5.36
CA GLN A 63 -2.53 -12.43 -5.07
C GLN A 63 -1.99 -11.24 -4.28
N ASN A 64 -2.83 -10.39 -3.68
CA ASN A 64 -2.35 -9.23 -2.90
C ASN A 64 -1.45 -9.62 -1.73
N GLY A 65 -1.65 -10.79 -1.10
CA GLY A 65 -0.77 -11.29 -0.05
C GLY A 65 0.66 -11.57 -0.53
N MET A 66 0.83 -12.00 -1.78
CA MET A 66 2.15 -12.18 -2.39
C MET A 66 2.84 -10.83 -2.60
N LEU A 67 2.10 -9.81 -3.04
CA LEU A 67 2.61 -8.45 -3.17
C LEU A 67 3.03 -7.87 -1.81
N ALA A 68 2.17 -7.96 -0.80
CA ALA A 68 2.49 -7.50 0.56
C ALA A 68 3.78 -8.14 1.09
N THR A 69 3.94 -9.46 0.85
CA THR A 69 5.16 -10.20 1.23
C THR A 69 6.39 -9.69 0.46
N ALA A 70 6.28 -9.54 -0.85
CA ALA A 70 7.38 -9.05 -1.68
C ALA A 70 7.80 -7.62 -1.33
N PHE A 71 6.83 -6.78 -0.97
CA PHE A 71 7.05 -5.43 -0.46
C PHE A 71 7.62 -5.40 0.96
N GLY A 72 7.74 -6.54 1.65
CA GLY A 72 8.27 -6.59 3.02
C GLY A 72 7.34 -5.96 4.05
N MET A 73 6.03 -6.04 3.82
CA MET A 73 5.01 -5.59 4.78
C MET A 73 4.86 -6.58 5.92
N LYS A 74 4.56 -6.07 7.11
CA LYS A 74 4.27 -6.90 8.27
C LYS A 74 2.86 -7.44 8.19
N THR A 75 2.68 -8.71 8.51
CA THR A 75 1.36 -9.35 8.59
C THR A 75 0.79 -9.22 10.00
N HIS A 76 -0.50 -8.93 10.08
CA HIS A 76 -1.26 -8.91 11.33
C HIS A 76 -2.36 -9.98 11.26
N SER A 77 -2.58 -10.71 12.36
CA SER A 77 -3.58 -11.78 12.40
C SER A 77 -5.01 -11.26 12.22
N LYS A 78 -5.27 -10.02 12.64
CA LYS A 78 -6.53 -9.32 12.46
C LYS A 78 -6.33 -7.80 12.53
N VAL A 79 -7.13 -7.07 11.75
CA VAL A 79 -7.34 -5.63 11.90
C VAL A 79 -8.83 -5.41 12.17
N ASP A 80 -9.16 -4.58 13.17
CA ASP A 80 -10.53 -4.15 13.39
C ASP A 80 -10.90 -3.04 12.37
N MET A 81 -11.86 -3.35 11.50
CA MET A 81 -12.32 -2.45 10.44
C MET A 81 -13.36 -1.43 10.93
N SER A 82 -13.70 -1.42 12.22
CA SER A 82 -14.46 -0.32 12.82
C SER A 82 -13.67 0.99 12.73
N LEU A 83 -14.37 2.13 12.72
CA LEU A 83 -13.72 3.44 12.72
C LEU A 83 -12.74 3.59 13.90
N SER A 84 -13.13 3.11 15.09
CA SER A 84 -12.26 3.10 16.28
C SER A 84 -11.03 2.21 16.10
N GLY A 85 -11.21 1.03 15.51
CA GLY A 85 -10.12 0.10 15.24
C GLY A 85 -9.10 0.68 14.28
N LEU A 86 -9.56 1.24 13.16
CA LEU A 86 -8.70 1.89 12.16
C LEU A 86 -8.01 3.15 12.72
N ASN A 87 -8.72 3.94 13.52
CA ASN A 87 -8.14 5.12 14.19
C ASN A 87 -7.04 4.76 15.19
N SER A 88 -7.07 3.56 15.77
CA SER A 88 -6.01 3.07 16.65
C SER A 88 -4.87 2.39 15.87
N PHE A 89 -5.21 1.64 14.82
CA PHE A 89 -4.26 0.82 14.07
C PHE A 89 -3.35 1.65 13.16
N LEU A 90 -3.93 2.49 12.30
CA LEU A 90 -3.21 3.18 11.23
C LEU A 90 -2.13 4.16 11.74
N PRO A 91 -2.35 4.94 12.83
CA PRO A 91 -1.28 5.79 13.38
C PRO A 91 -0.10 5.02 13.98
N THR A 92 -0.37 3.78 14.45
CA THR A 92 0.63 2.93 15.11
C THR A 92 1.43 2.12 14.09
N HIS A 93 0.73 1.48 13.17
CA HIS A 93 1.29 0.49 12.25
C HIS A 93 1.54 1.02 10.84
N GLY A 94 0.88 2.12 10.47
CA GLY A 94 0.93 2.69 9.13
C GLY A 94 -0.08 2.02 8.18
N PRO A 95 0.24 1.95 6.87
CA PRO A 95 -0.68 1.47 5.85
C PRO A 95 -1.07 0.00 5.92
N ILE A 96 -2.25 -0.28 5.37
CA ILE A 96 -2.79 -1.60 5.09
C ILE A 96 -2.73 -1.86 3.58
N TRP A 97 -2.53 -3.12 3.20
CA TRP A 97 -2.51 -3.62 1.84
C TRP A 97 -3.57 -4.71 1.65
#